data_AF-A0A1Q6T0P9-F1
#
_entry.id   AF-A0A1Q6T0P9-F1
#
_cell.length_a   1.000
_cell.length_b   1.000
_cell.length_c   1.000
_cell.angle_alpha   90.00
_cell.angle_beta   90.00
_cell.angle_gamma   90.00
#
_symmetry.space_group_name_H-M   'P 1'
#
loop_
_entity.id
_entity.type
_entity.pdbx_description
1 polymer ?
#
loop_
_entity_poly.entity_id
_entity_poly.type
_entity_poly.pdbx_seq_one_letter_code
_entity_poly.pdbx_strand_id
1 'polypeptide(L)'
;MTKIEVLKFRLKNSYQIPAAHHLNMVLFKGCSKTDFVRYLNCEHRLCDEAVLLLIKAPKSEAFPLWLRYNQYNRLSPECETAYIKKFGILQLLKNGFVLSEEATLALLQKNGAQLLPEYLDNLAITEKTEAAILKLHDENFTIAYLGRYSVYEANKELLLTYDNPLAYRAFGYRNGISDKIISEIIRKKTYDVFEATIDVYSYTHLEQTDEKALIDRKDARFIKAFLRKHNFSSDGEKYLAEKGTNEQFAAFVRNGCFDGENNTAVYDRLFAPENAALLKEFLSEYRVPGKYEIRLLAENDAELIDTYFADGIEVEPETMEWLWEHDSSELAQKLLNSDAQLGYQTETKLFQSGDLKRIKAYLNEHKPCAFSEAMLFMHAPAEILLSYMKSNVPDRLAQIALIRRKDADIMHSFWKEDYRFDEAAIRVFLAEADEEMILEYFRLLSDGAPFYLYDGADNDEVLCSEILFRRGLKKAGEFFVRNGDFDEQDEKSLAAYGSPELVSLYFEENTLEGEACYAFILRGDKKLIREYISRHQLSPSGEYALLSLLDLDLIVYYEKLYGFSDYDVLTDLGL
;
A
#
# COMPACT_ATOMS: atom_id res chain seq x y z
N MET A 1 61.90 -12.86 55.48
CA MET A 1 61.57 -13.75 54.35
C MET A 1 62.72 -13.74 53.36
N THR A 2 63.31 -14.90 53.06
CA THR A 2 64.30 -15.02 51.96
C THR A 2 63.64 -14.71 50.60
N LYS A 3 64.41 -14.37 49.56
CA LYS A 3 63.88 -14.21 48.18
C LYS A 3 63.00 -15.38 47.74
N ILE A 4 63.29 -16.59 48.24
CA ILE A 4 62.55 -17.83 47.96
C ILE A 4 61.21 -17.87 48.70
N GLU A 5 61.15 -17.38 49.95
CA GLU A 5 59.91 -17.32 50.73
C GLU A 5 58.96 -16.24 50.22
N VAL A 6 59.48 -15.11 49.74
CA VAL A 6 58.66 -14.07 49.09
C VAL A 6 58.01 -14.58 47.80
N LEU A 7 58.72 -15.40 47.02
CA LEU A 7 58.20 -16.06 45.82
C LEU A 7 57.08 -17.06 46.16
N LYS A 8 57.28 -17.89 47.19
CA LYS A 8 56.24 -18.81 47.70
C LYS A 8 55.00 -18.06 48.22
N PHE A 9 55.18 -16.91 48.88
CA PHE A 9 54.08 -16.10 49.39
C PHE A 9 53.29 -15.42 48.27
N ARG A 10 53.96 -14.88 47.25
CA ARG A 10 53.30 -14.23 46.10
C ARG A 10 52.54 -15.22 45.21
N LEU A 11 53.08 -16.43 45.00
CA LEU A 11 52.41 -17.49 44.24
C LEU A 11 51.07 -17.94 44.87
N LYS A 12 50.89 -17.75 46.19
CA LYS A 12 49.65 -18.08 46.89
C LYS A 12 48.57 -16.99 46.83
N ASN A 13 48.91 -15.72 46.59
CA ASN A 13 48.04 -14.60 46.97
C ASN A 13 47.68 -13.52 45.94
N SER A 14 48.31 -13.37 44.77
CA SER A 14 47.72 -12.58 43.65
C SER A 14 48.60 -12.51 42.38
N TYR A 15 47.87 -12.23 41.29
CA TYR A 15 48.23 -11.96 39.90
C TYR A 15 49.44 -11.01 39.71
N GLN A 16 50.29 -11.36 38.72
CA GLN A 16 51.53 -10.71 38.28
C GLN A 16 52.80 -11.00 39.09
N ILE A 17 53.56 -11.97 38.60
CA ILE A 17 54.93 -12.24 39.03
C ILE A 17 55.86 -11.28 38.25
N PRO A 18 56.82 -10.60 38.90
CA PRO A 18 57.79 -9.78 38.19
C PRO A 18 58.53 -10.57 37.11
N ALA A 19 58.80 -9.96 35.95
CA ALA A 19 59.48 -10.60 34.82
C ALA A 19 60.80 -11.29 35.24
N ALA A 20 61.55 -10.67 36.14
CA ALA A 20 62.80 -11.22 36.71
C ALA A 20 62.64 -12.57 37.44
N HIS A 21 61.41 -12.96 37.79
CA HIS A 21 61.11 -14.20 38.50
C HIS A 21 60.52 -15.31 37.61
N HIS A 22 60.15 -15.02 36.36
CA HIS A 22 59.65 -16.03 35.43
C HIS A 22 60.70 -17.10 35.10
N LEU A 23 61.98 -16.75 35.04
CA LEU A 23 63.08 -17.69 34.84
C LEU A 23 63.15 -18.77 35.95
N ASN A 24 62.89 -18.37 37.21
CA ASN A 24 62.89 -19.31 38.32
C ASN A 24 61.68 -20.25 38.25
N MET A 25 60.54 -19.77 37.76
CA MET A 25 59.33 -20.59 37.59
C MET A 25 59.54 -21.70 36.56
N VAL A 26 60.07 -21.36 35.38
CA VAL A 26 60.30 -22.36 34.30
C VAL A 26 61.40 -23.38 34.64
N LEU A 27 62.25 -23.06 35.62
CA LEU A 27 63.27 -23.95 36.18
C LEU A 27 62.79 -24.68 37.45
N PHE A 28 61.54 -24.50 37.89
CA PHE A 28 60.99 -24.99 39.16
C PHE A 28 61.83 -24.67 40.40
N LYS A 29 62.57 -23.54 40.36
CA LYS A 29 63.38 -23.05 41.49
C LYS A 29 62.50 -22.30 42.47
N GLY A 30 61.98 -23.01 43.46
CA GLY A 30 61.09 -22.44 44.48
C GLY A 30 59.64 -22.28 44.04
N CYS A 31 59.26 -22.89 42.92
CA CYS A 31 57.89 -22.94 42.38
C CYS A 31 57.50 -24.41 42.20
N SER A 32 56.33 -24.82 42.70
CA SER A 32 55.83 -26.18 42.47
C SER A 32 55.21 -26.31 41.07
N LYS A 33 55.12 -27.54 40.55
CA LYS A 33 54.42 -27.83 39.30
C LYS A 33 52.96 -27.34 39.33
N THR A 34 52.28 -27.53 40.47
CA THR A 34 50.89 -27.10 40.67
C THR A 34 50.77 -25.58 40.61
N ASP A 35 51.68 -24.85 41.24
CA ASP A 35 51.66 -23.37 41.23
C ASP A 35 51.99 -22.82 39.83
N PHE A 36 52.91 -23.45 39.11
CA PHE A 36 53.21 -23.08 37.71
C PHE A 36 52.00 -23.30 36.80
N VAL A 37 51.34 -24.45 36.90
CA VAL A 37 50.11 -24.73 36.14
C VAL A 37 49.00 -23.74 36.49
N ARG A 38 48.82 -23.43 37.78
CA ARG A 38 47.84 -22.44 38.24
C ARG A 38 48.12 -21.07 37.64
N TYR A 39 49.39 -20.66 37.57
CA TYR A 39 49.80 -19.41 36.95
C TYR A 39 49.42 -19.36 35.46
N LEU A 40 49.73 -20.42 34.70
CA LEU A 40 49.41 -20.49 33.28
C LEU A 40 47.89 -20.57 33.02
N ASN A 41 47.14 -21.28 33.87
CA ASN A 41 45.68 -21.38 33.81
C ASN A 41 44.97 -20.03 34.01
N CYS A 42 45.58 -19.10 34.73
CA CYS A 42 45.06 -17.74 34.87
C CYS A 42 45.41 -16.83 33.67
N GLU A 43 45.73 -17.42 32.52
CA GLU A 43 46.12 -16.75 31.26
C GLU A 43 47.33 -15.80 31.39
N HIS A 44 48.16 -15.99 32.41
CA HIS A 44 49.34 -15.17 32.59
C HIS A 44 50.47 -15.55 31.63
N ARG A 45 51.00 -14.52 30.94
CA ARG A 45 52.12 -14.69 30.02
C ARG A 45 53.46 -14.69 30.76
N LEU A 46 54.32 -15.63 30.36
CA LEU A 46 55.73 -15.61 30.73
C LEU A 46 56.44 -14.47 29.98
N CYS A 47 57.57 -14.01 30.51
CA CYS A 47 58.42 -13.05 29.81
C CYS A 47 59.25 -13.77 28.75
N ASP A 48 59.70 -13.01 27.76
CA ASP A 48 60.39 -13.54 26.60
C ASP A 48 61.65 -14.32 26.97
N GLU A 49 62.42 -13.89 27.97
CA GLU A 49 63.62 -14.63 28.41
C GLU A 49 63.28 -16.03 28.94
N ALA A 50 62.17 -16.15 29.67
CA ALA A 50 61.71 -17.44 30.20
C ALA A 50 61.16 -18.34 29.09
N VAL A 51 60.42 -17.78 28.13
CA VAL A 51 59.93 -18.50 26.94
C VAL A 51 61.08 -18.97 26.06
N LEU A 52 62.07 -18.11 25.79
CA LEU A 52 63.28 -18.46 25.04
C LEU A 52 64.08 -19.57 25.73
N LEU A 53 64.16 -19.57 27.06
CA LEU A 53 64.79 -20.65 27.82
C LEU A 53 64.03 -21.98 27.64
N LEU A 54 62.71 -21.95 27.73
CA LEU A 54 61.84 -23.11 27.48
C LEU A 54 62.05 -23.67 26.05
N ILE A 55 62.08 -22.80 25.05
CA ILE A 55 62.37 -23.17 23.65
C ILE A 55 63.77 -23.80 23.54
N LYS A 56 64.79 -23.24 24.21
CA LYS A 56 66.16 -23.77 24.21
C LYS A 56 66.25 -25.14 24.91
N ALA A 57 65.43 -25.42 25.92
CA ALA A 57 65.45 -26.65 26.71
C ALA A 57 64.11 -27.43 26.66
N PRO A 58 63.72 -28.03 25.51
CA PRO A 58 62.42 -28.68 25.34
C PRO A 58 62.23 -29.95 26.18
N LYS A 59 63.31 -30.52 26.72
CA LYS A 59 63.26 -31.65 27.66
C LYS A 59 62.88 -31.22 29.08
N SER A 60 62.75 -29.93 29.35
CA SER A 60 62.28 -29.42 30.64
C SER A 60 60.84 -29.87 30.89
N GLU A 61 60.54 -30.30 32.12
CA GLU A 61 59.17 -30.63 32.54
C GLU A 61 58.20 -29.44 32.44
N ALA A 62 58.72 -28.20 32.42
CA ALA A 62 57.90 -27.00 32.28
C ALA A 62 57.45 -26.74 30.84
N PHE A 63 58.19 -27.22 29.82
CA PHE A 63 57.87 -27.00 28.41
C PHE A 63 56.52 -27.58 27.97
N PRO A 64 56.20 -28.88 28.22
CA PRO A 64 54.90 -29.44 27.83
C PRO A 64 53.74 -28.81 28.59
N LEU A 65 53.95 -28.36 29.84
CA LEU A 65 52.94 -27.62 30.60
C LEU A 65 52.66 -26.26 29.98
N TRP A 66 53.71 -25.52 29.63
CA TRP A 66 53.58 -24.23 28.97
C TRP A 66 52.81 -24.36 27.64
N LEU A 67 53.18 -25.33 26.79
CA LEU A 67 52.47 -25.59 25.53
C LEU A 67 50.98 -25.88 25.74
N ARG A 68 50.64 -26.71 26.74
CA ARG A 68 49.25 -27.08 27.02
C ARG A 68 48.36 -25.90 27.42
N TYR A 69 48.91 -24.93 28.14
CA TYR A 69 48.14 -23.83 28.73
C TYR A 69 48.34 -22.48 28.01
N ASN A 70 49.10 -22.44 26.90
CA ASN A 70 49.28 -21.24 26.07
C ASN A 70 48.80 -21.43 24.64
N GLN A 71 47.90 -22.38 24.43
CA GLN A 71 47.20 -22.53 23.15
C GLN A 71 46.48 -21.22 22.84
N TYR A 72 46.54 -20.76 21.60
CA TYR A 72 45.95 -19.53 21.07
C TYR A 72 46.60 -18.20 21.50
N ASN A 73 47.74 -18.23 22.19
CA ASN A 73 48.53 -17.02 22.46
C ASN A 73 49.42 -16.63 21.27
N ARG A 74 49.67 -15.32 21.11
CA ARG A 74 50.73 -14.80 20.24
C ARG A 74 52.05 -14.76 21.00
N LEU A 75 53.09 -15.34 20.42
CA LEU A 75 54.47 -15.18 20.88
C LEU A 75 54.98 -13.79 20.52
N SER A 76 55.95 -13.27 21.26
CA SER A 76 56.71 -12.11 20.80
C SER A 76 57.50 -12.47 19.53
N PRO A 77 57.87 -11.49 18.68
CA PRO A 77 58.59 -11.76 17.42
C PRO A 77 59.89 -12.56 17.63
N GLU A 78 60.60 -12.28 18.72
CA GLU A 78 61.85 -12.94 19.10
C GLU A 78 61.62 -14.41 19.49
N CYS A 79 60.60 -14.65 20.31
CA CYS A 79 60.21 -16.00 20.72
C CYS A 79 59.66 -16.81 19.56
N GLU A 80 58.83 -16.21 18.70
CA GLU A 80 58.27 -16.85 17.51
C GLU A 80 59.39 -17.28 16.56
N THR A 81 60.31 -16.37 16.24
CA THR A 81 61.45 -16.66 15.37
C THR A 81 62.30 -17.80 15.95
N ALA A 82 62.60 -17.77 17.24
CA ALA A 82 63.36 -18.83 17.90
C ALA A 82 62.62 -20.18 17.87
N TYR A 83 61.31 -20.17 18.05
CA TYR A 83 60.47 -21.37 18.01
C TYR A 83 60.44 -21.96 16.61
N ILE A 84 60.10 -21.15 15.59
CA ILE A 84 60.04 -21.58 14.19
C ILE A 84 61.38 -22.12 13.73
N LYS A 85 62.49 -21.46 14.07
CA LYS A 85 63.84 -21.93 13.74
C LYS A 85 64.15 -23.31 14.30
N LYS A 86 63.62 -23.64 15.49
CA LYS A 86 63.95 -24.88 16.19
C LYS A 86 62.99 -26.03 15.89
N PHE A 87 61.70 -25.76 15.81
CA PHE A 87 60.65 -26.79 15.71
C PHE A 87 59.87 -26.74 14.39
N GLY A 88 60.02 -25.67 13.60
CA GLY A 88 59.26 -25.43 12.39
C GLY A 88 57.91 -24.77 12.64
N ILE A 89 57.39 -24.12 11.60
CA ILE A 89 56.13 -23.35 11.66
C ILE A 89 54.91 -24.25 11.86
N LEU A 90 54.89 -25.44 11.22
CA LEU A 90 53.77 -26.38 11.35
C LEU A 90 53.61 -26.89 12.79
N GLN A 91 54.72 -27.10 13.51
CA GLN A 91 54.66 -27.53 14.90
C GLN A 91 54.11 -26.44 15.82
N LEU A 92 54.39 -25.17 15.50
CA LEU A 92 53.83 -24.02 16.20
C LEU A 92 52.31 -23.95 16.01
N LEU A 93 51.83 -24.13 14.77
CA LEU A 93 50.40 -24.20 14.44
C LEU A 93 49.69 -25.39 15.11
N LYS A 94 50.29 -26.59 15.08
CA LYS A 94 49.77 -27.80 15.76
C LYS A 94 49.64 -27.64 17.26
N ASN A 95 50.48 -26.79 17.85
CA ASN A 95 50.41 -26.45 19.27
C ASN A 95 49.42 -25.31 19.57
N GLY A 96 48.69 -24.83 18.55
CA GLY A 96 47.62 -23.85 18.68
C GLY A 96 48.08 -22.40 18.76
N PHE A 97 49.36 -22.07 18.52
CA PHE A 97 49.80 -20.68 18.60
C PHE A 97 49.36 -19.87 17.39
N VAL A 98 48.96 -18.62 17.63
CA VAL A 98 48.60 -17.68 16.57
C VAL A 98 49.88 -17.03 16.02
N LEU A 99 50.06 -17.11 14.70
CA LEU A 99 51.18 -16.49 13.99
C LEU A 99 51.11 -14.96 14.01
N SER A 100 52.26 -14.30 13.96
CA SER A 100 52.36 -12.88 13.61
C SER A 100 51.94 -12.60 12.17
N GLU A 101 51.71 -11.33 11.82
CA GLU A 101 51.43 -10.92 10.44
C GLU A 101 52.60 -11.32 9.52
N GLU A 102 53.84 -11.07 9.95
CA GLU A 102 55.05 -11.35 9.19
C GLU A 102 55.25 -12.85 8.95
N ALA A 103 55.06 -13.67 9.99
CA ALA A 103 55.16 -15.12 9.88
C ALA A 103 54.03 -15.71 9.01
N THR A 104 52.82 -15.15 9.11
CA THR A 104 51.69 -15.52 8.24
C THR A 104 52.01 -15.21 6.78
N LEU A 105 52.45 -13.99 6.46
CA LEU A 105 52.84 -13.61 5.09
C LEU A 105 53.96 -14.50 4.54
N ALA A 106 55.00 -14.77 5.35
CA ALA A 106 56.11 -15.63 4.95
C ALA A 106 55.67 -17.08 4.69
N LEU A 107 54.65 -17.57 5.42
CA LEU A 107 54.07 -18.89 5.22
C LEU A 107 53.29 -18.95 3.90
N LEU A 108 52.45 -17.95 3.65
CA LEU A 108 51.66 -17.85 2.41
C LEU A 108 52.58 -17.78 1.18
N GLN A 109 53.65 -16.97 1.22
CA GLN A 109 54.61 -16.82 0.11
C GLN A 109 55.36 -18.11 -0.28
N LYS A 110 55.49 -19.09 0.62
CA LYS A 110 56.26 -20.32 0.40
C LYS A 110 55.42 -21.50 -0.13
N ASN A 111 54.21 -21.26 -0.65
CA ASN A 111 53.27 -22.30 -1.12
C ASN A 111 52.94 -23.37 -0.05
N GLY A 112 52.88 -23.00 1.24
CA GLY A 112 52.55 -23.91 2.35
C GLY A 112 51.09 -24.40 2.41
N ALA A 113 50.38 -24.39 1.28
CA ALA A 113 48.93 -24.30 1.18
C ALA A 113 48.15 -25.59 1.51
N GLN A 114 48.79 -26.76 1.48
CA GLN A 114 48.10 -28.04 1.66
C GLN A 114 47.56 -28.33 3.07
N LEU A 115 47.98 -27.58 4.10
CA LEU A 115 47.58 -27.81 5.51
C LEU A 115 46.89 -26.61 6.17
N LEU A 116 46.73 -25.48 5.47
CA LEU A 116 46.28 -24.21 6.06
C LEU A 116 44.78 -24.15 6.46
N PRO A 117 43.82 -24.85 5.81
CA PRO A 117 42.41 -24.75 6.19
C PRO A 117 42.12 -25.14 7.66
N GLU A 118 42.89 -26.09 8.20
CA GLU A 118 42.76 -26.56 9.59
C GLU A 118 43.28 -25.54 10.61
N TYR A 119 44.20 -24.66 10.21
CA TYR A 119 44.87 -23.71 11.10
C TYR A 119 44.50 -22.26 10.81
N LEU A 120 43.40 -21.99 10.09
CA LEU A 120 42.93 -20.63 9.79
C LEU A 120 42.82 -19.75 11.04
N ASP A 121 42.30 -20.29 12.14
CA ASP A 121 42.16 -19.57 13.42
C ASP A 121 43.50 -19.24 14.09
N ASN A 122 44.58 -19.88 13.65
CA ASN A 122 45.94 -19.65 14.13
C ASN A 122 46.73 -18.70 13.21
N LEU A 123 46.10 -18.13 12.18
CA LEU A 123 46.73 -17.12 11.32
C LEU A 123 46.37 -15.72 11.83
N ALA A 124 47.31 -14.77 11.72
CA ALA A 124 46.97 -13.38 11.86
C ALA A 124 46.21 -12.93 10.62
N ILE A 125 44.91 -12.67 10.74
CA ILE A 125 44.09 -12.10 9.67
C ILE A 125 44.09 -10.58 9.79
N THR A 126 44.82 -9.96 8.88
CA THR A 126 44.89 -8.52 8.60
C THR A 126 44.59 -8.28 7.11
N GLU A 127 44.30 -7.04 6.73
CA GLU A 127 44.08 -6.66 5.32
C GLU A 127 45.20 -7.14 4.38
N LYS A 128 46.47 -7.08 4.81
CA LYS A 128 47.62 -7.54 4.01
C LYS A 128 47.65 -9.06 3.85
N THR A 129 47.43 -9.79 4.94
CA THR A 129 47.43 -11.27 4.90
C THR A 129 46.22 -11.80 4.15
N GLU A 130 45.05 -11.17 4.26
CA GLU A 130 43.86 -11.50 3.47
C GLU A 130 44.13 -11.30 1.98
N ALA A 131 44.72 -10.15 1.59
CA ALA A 131 45.12 -9.92 0.21
C ALA A 131 46.07 -11.01 -0.30
N ALA A 132 46.98 -11.50 0.55
CA ALA A 132 47.86 -12.62 0.20
C ALA A 132 47.08 -13.94 0.08
N ILE A 133 46.13 -14.23 0.98
CA ILE A 133 45.27 -15.43 0.92
C ILE A 133 44.48 -15.46 -0.41
N LEU A 134 43.87 -14.34 -0.79
CA LEU A 134 43.10 -14.21 -2.04
C LEU A 134 43.97 -14.20 -3.31
N LYS A 135 45.29 -14.04 -3.18
CA LYS A 135 46.24 -14.10 -4.31
C LYS A 135 46.95 -15.45 -4.43
N LEU A 136 46.75 -16.36 -3.47
CA LEU A 136 47.35 -17.70 -3.53
C LEU A 136 46.76 -18.58 -4.63
N HIS A 137 45.53 -18.29 -5.07
CA HIS A 137 44.75 -19.12 -6.00
C HIS A 137 44.59 -20.58 -5.54
N ASP A 138 44.77 -20.88 -4.25
CA ASP A 138 44.37 -22.16 -3.66
C ASP A 138 42.88 -22.08 -3.31
N GLU A 139 42.04 -22.62 -4.19
CA GLU A 139 40.59 -22.52 -4.09
C GLU A 139 40.04 -23.15 -2.80
N ASN A 140 40.57 -24.30 -2.37
CA ASN A 140 40.11 -24.97 -1.16
C ASN A 140 40.37 -24.11 0.08
N PHE A 141 41.57 -23.52 0.15
CA PHE A 141 41.94 -22.64 1.24
C PHE A 141 41.16 -21.33 1.20
N THR A 142 41.00 -20.71 0.03
CA THR A 142 40.20 -19.50 -0.13
C THR A 142 38.74 -19.74 0.23
N ILE A 143 38.11 -20.83 -0.21
CA ILE A 143 36.72 -21.18 0.16
C ILE A 143 36.59 -21.38 1.67
N ALA A 144 37.53 -22.09 2.30
CA ALA A 144 37.54 -22.28 3.74
C ALA A 144 37.66 -20.95 4.51
N TYR A 145 38.49 -20.04 3.99
CA TYR A 145 38.64 -18.69 4.53
C TYR A 145 37.34 -17.88 4.39
N LEU A 146 36.78 -17.78 3.18
CA LEU A 146 35.55 -17.02 2.88
C LEU A 146 34.34 -17.56 3.64
N GLY A 147 34.30 -18.87 3.90
CA GLY A 147 33.26 -19.51 4.70
C GLY A 147 33.31 -19.18 6.19
N ARG A 148 34.42 -18.63 6.71
CA ARG A 148 34.64 -18.32 8.13
C ARG A 148 34.73 -16.83 8.44
N TYR A 149 35.32 -16.03 7.55
CA TYR A 149 35.61 -14.63 7.81
C TYR A 149 34.95 -13.69 6.79
N SER A 150 34.69 -12.47 7.25
CA SER A 150 34.34 -11.37 6.35
C SER A 150 35.61 -10.80 5.71
N VAL A 151 35.49 -10.32 4.47
CA VAL A 151 36.56 -9.79 3.64
C VAL A 151 36.63 -8.27 3.79
N TYR A 152 37.84 -7.72 3.92
CA TYR A 152 38.05 -6.27 3.93
C TYR A 152 37.62 -5.65 2.59
N GLU A 153 36.99 -4.47 2.66
CA GLU A 153 36.45 -3.77 1.49
C GLU A 153 37.51 -3.57 0.39
N ALA A 154 38.74 -3.22 0.77
CA ALA A 154 39.87 -3.00 -0.14
C ALA A 154 40.27 -4.25 -0.96
N ASN A 155 39.88 -5.44 -0.52
CA ASN A 155 40.28 -6.71 -1.12
C ASN A 155 39.14 -7.44 -1.84
N LYS A 156 37.89 -6.97 -1.73
CA LYS A 156 36.74 -7.67 -2.34
C LYS A 156 36.89 -7.86 -3.85
N GLU A 157 37.54 -6.92 -4.54
CA GLU A 157 37.80 -7.03 -5.99
C GLU A 157 38.73 -8.20 -6.37
N LEU A 158 39.56 -8.68 -5.45
CA LEU A 158 40.43 -9.84 -5.70
C LEU A 158 39.62 -11.13 -5.95
N LEU A 159 38.36 -11.18 -5.50
CA LEU A 159 37.45 -12.29 -5.81
C LEU A 159 37.20 -12.44 -7.31
N LEU A 160 37.25 -11.34 -8.07
CA LEU A 160 37.08 -11.36 -9.52
C LEU A 160 38.19 -12.15 -10.23
N THR A 161 39.27 -12.52 -9.54
CA THR A 161 40.31 -13.40 -10.12
C THR A 161 39.93 -14.88 -10.11
N TYR A 162 38.91 -15.27 -9.35
CA TYR A 162 38.44 -16.65 -9.25
C TYR A 162 37.35 -16.94 -10.29
N ASP A 163 37.34 -18.16 -10.82
CA ASP A 163 36.28 -18.66 -11.71
C ASP A 163 35.68 -19.97 -11.15
N ASN A 164 35.50 -20.01 -9.82
CA ASN A 164 34.93 -21.14 -9.10
C ASN A 164 33.65 -20.72 -8.36
N PRO A 165 32.47 -21.32 -8.67
CA PRO A 165 31.19 -20.95 -8.06
C PRO A 165 31.15 -21.13 -6.53
N LEU A 166 31.92 -22.07 -5.97
CA LEU A 166 31.95 -22.32 -4.52
C LEU A 166 32.55 -21.13 -3.75
N ALA A 167 33.52 -20.42 -4.34
CA ALA A 167 34.10 -19.23 -3.73
C ALA A 167 33.07 -18.11 -3.61
N TYR A 168 32.26 -17.89 -4.64
CA TYR A 168 31.20 -16.87 -4.64
C TYR A 168 30.06 -17.20 -3.68
N ARG A 169 29.65 -18.48 -3.60
CA ARG A 169 28.69 -18.91 -2.56
C ARG A 169 29.23 -18.63 -1.16
N ALA A 170 30.46 -19.07 -0.87
CA ALA A 170 31.07 -18.88 0.44
C ALA A 170 31.19 -17.38 0.79
N PHE A 171 31.57 -16.54 -0.18
CA PHE A 171 31.68 -15.09 0.01
C PHE A 171 30.33 -14.41 0.26
N GLY A 172 29.34 -14.65 -0.63
CA GLY A 172 28.07 -13.93 -0.63
C GLY A 172 27.28 -14.09 0.67
N TYR A 173 27.32 -15.29 1.30
CA TYR A 173 26.65 -15.54 2.58
C TYR A 173 27.08 -14.62 3.73
N ARG A 174 28.30 -14.08 3.72
CA ARG A 174 28.86 -13.32 4.86
C ARG A 174 29.20 -11.86 4.57
N ASN A 175 29.33 -11.47 3.30
CA ASN A 175 29.99 -10.21 2.94
C ASN A 175 29.14 -9.23 2.16
N GLY A 176 28.03 -9.70 1.57
CA GLY A 176 27.33 -8.97 0.53
C GLY A 176 28.19 -8.81 -0.73
N ILE A 177 27.57 -8.91 -1.89
CA ILE A 177 28.23 -8.63 -3.17
C ILE A 177 27.89 -7.18 -3.54
N SER A 178 28.92 -6.38 -3.83
CA SER A 178 28.73 -4.99 -4.27
C SER A 178 28.34 -4.92 -5.73
N ASP A 179 27.69 -3.82 -6.12
CA ASP A 179 27.21 -3.59 -7.48
C ASP A 179 28.35 -3.68 -8.51
N LYS A 180 29.52 -3.12 -8.18
CA LYS A 180 30.72 -3.21 -9.03
C LYS A 180 31.16 -4.66 -9.31
N ILE A 181 31.07 -5.54 -8.31
CA ILE A 181 31.48 -6.94 -8.46
C ILE A 181 30.45 -7.69 -9.31
N ILE A 182 29.16 -7.49 -9.09
CA ILE A 182 28.12 -8.15 -9.89
C ILE A 182 28.16 -7.68 -11.36
N SER A 183 28.39 -6.39 -11.63
CA SER A 183 28.55 -5.87 -13.00
C SER A 183 29.69 -6.59 -13.75
N GLU A 184 30.83 -6.79 -13.09
CA GLU A 184 31.98 -7.50 -13.67
C GLU A 184 31.70 -8.99 -13.89
N ILE A 185 30.96 -9.62 -12.98
CA ILE A 185 30.55 -11.03 -13.11
C ILE A 185 29.63 -11.21 -14.31
N ILE A 186 28.61 -10.36 -14.45
CA ILE A 186 27.67 -10.39 -15.58
C ILE A 186 28.42 -10.27 -16.92
N ARG A 187 29.40 -9.37 -16.99
CA ARG A 187 30.11 -9.07 -18.25
C ARG A 187 31.13 -10.14 -18.63
N LYS A 188 31.83 -10.73 -17.66
CA LYS A 188 33.07 -11.48 -17.93
C LYS A 188 33.09 -12.92 -17.44
N LYS A 189 32.18 -13.34 -16.56
CA LYS A 189 32.28 -14.65 -15.90
C LYS A 189 31.44 -15.74 -16.56
N THR A 190 31.78 -16.97 -16.21
CA THR A 190 31.07 -18.18 -16.64
C THR A 190 29.66 -18.24 -16.06
N TYR A 191 28.80 -19.06 -16.67
CA TYR A 191 27.43 -19.27 -16.21
C TYR A 191 27.40 -19.77 -14.76
N ASP A 192 28.22 -20.77 -14.42
CA ASP A 192 28.21 -21.38 -13.08
C ASP A 192 28.57 -20.35 -11.99
N VAL A 193 29.55 -19.49 -12.26
CA VAL A 193 29.93 -18.39 -11.35
C VAL A 193 28.81 -17.34 -11.25
N PHE A 194 28.21 -16.96 -12.37
CA PHE A 194 27.08 -16.04 -12.37
C PHE A 194 25.89 -16.60 -11.56
N GLU A 195 25.48 -17.84 -11.82
CA GLU A 195 24.38 -18.50 -11.11
C GLU A 195 24.65 -18.57 -9.60
N ALA A 196 25.86 -19.00 -9.22
CA ALA A 196 26.27 -19.05 -7.83
C ALA A 196 26.29 -17.67 -7.12
N THR A 197 26.60 -16.62 -7.87
CA THR A 197 26.67 -15.24 -7.36
C THR A 197 25.28 -14.65 -7.20
N ILE A 198 24.43 -14.77 -8.24
CA ILE A 198 23.10 -14.16 -8.25
C ILE A 198 22.15 -14.81 -7.23
N ASP A 199 22.38 -16.08 -6.90
CA ASP A 199 21.65 -16.81 -5.86
C ASP A 199 21.85 -16.24 -4.45
N VAL A 200 22.98 -15.58 -4.18
CA VAL A 200 23.35 -15.00 -2.87
C VAL A 200 23.37 -13.47 -2.88
N TYR A 201 23.11 -12.84 -4.03
CA TYR A 201 22.96 -11.39 -4.16
C TYR A 201 21.61 -10.95 -3.61
N SER A 202 21.61 -9.89 -2.81
CA SER A 202 20.45 -9.48 -1.99
C SER A 202 19.56 -8.40 -2.61
N TYR A 203 20.01 -7.72 -3.67
CA TYR A 203 19.18 -6.70 -4.34
C TYR A 203 18.30 -7.34 -5.39
N THR A 204 17.04 -6.92 -5.47
CA THR A 204 16.02 -7.49 -6.35
C THR A 204 16.13 -7.06 -7.81
N HIS A 205 16.90 -6.01 -8.11
CA HIS A 205 17.07 -5.44 -9.45
C HIS A 205 18.52 -5.11 -9.74
N LEU A 206 18.91 -5.19 -11.00
CA LEU A 206 20.20 -4.75 -11.50
C LEU A 206 20.09 -3.33 -12.08
N GLU A 207 21.22 -2.63 -12.16
CA GLU A 207 21.26 -1.41 -12.96
C GLU A 207 20.96 -1.72 -14.44
N GLN A 208 20.30 -0.79 -15.13
CA GLN A 208 19.93 -0.93 -16.54
C GLN A 208 21.12 -1.31 -17.45
N THR A 209 22.34 -0.84 -17.13
CA THR A 209 23.53 -1.17 -17.92
C THR A 209 23.93 -2.65 -17.78
N ASP A 210 23.66 -3.24 -16.62
CA ASP A 210 23.98 -4.65 -16.34
C ASP A 210 22.89 -5.58 -16.85
N GLU A 211 21.62 -5.17 -16.82
CA GLU A 211 20.54 -5.90 -17.51
C GLU A 211 20.82 -6.01 -19.01
N LYS A 212 21.22 -4.90 -19.65
CA LYS A 212 21.64 -4.90 -21.06
C LYS A 212 22.81 -5.84 -21.30
N ALA A 213 23.84 -5.77 -20.46
CA ALA A 213 25.00 -6.66 -20.56
C ALA A 213 24.62 -8.14 -20.42
N LEU A 214 23.70 -8.47 -19.50
CA LEU A 214 23.16 -9.82 -19.31
C LEU A 214 22.45 -10.32 -20.58
N ILE A 215 21.63 -9.47 -21.19
CA ILE A 215 20.88 -9.77 -22.43
C ILE A 215 21.85 -9.92 -23.61
N ASP A 216 22.92 -9.14 -23.67
CA ASP A 216 23.94 -9.20 -24.72
C ASP A 216 24.82 -10.46 -24.66
N ARG A 217 24.76 -11.25 -23.59
CA ARG A 217 25.36 -12.59 -23.52
C ARG A 217 24.74 -13.57 -24.53
N LYS A 218 23.52 -13.31 -25.00
CA LYS A 218 22.74 -14.17 -25.91
C LYS A 218 22.61 -15.63 -25.43
N ASP A 219 22.48 -15.82 -24.11
CA ASP A 219 22.32 -17.14 -23.48
C ASP A 219 21.12 -17.10 -22.51
N ALA A 220 20.11 -17.93 -22.79
CA ALA A 220 18.86 -18.00 -22.03
C ALA A 220 19.05 -18.53 -20.60
N ARG A 221 20.12 -19.29 -20.32
CA ARG A 221 20.39 -19.82 -18.98
C ARG A 221 20.62 -18.69 -17.98
N PHE A 222 21.31 -17.63 -18.39
CA PHE A 222 21.56 -16.44 -17.57
C PHE A 222 20.25 -15.73 -17.19
N ILE A 223 19.33 -15.57 -18.15
CA ILE A 223 18.01 -14.99 -17.92
C ILE A 223 17.22 -15.83 -16.91
N LYS A 224 17.20 -17.15 -17.11
CA LYS A 224 16.50 -18.06 -16.20
C LYS A 224 17.08 -18.03 -14.78
N ALA A 225 18.40 -18.02 -14.63
CA ALA A 225 19.04 -17.97 -13.32
C ALA A 225 18.77 -16.64 -12.61
N PHE A 226 18.79 -15.52 -13.34
CA PHE A 226 18.44 -14.20 -12.81
C PHE A 226 17.01 -14.17 -12.26
N LEU A 227 16.04 -14.62 -13.06
CA LEU A 227 14.61 -14.55 -12.72
C LEU A 227 14.17 -15.43 -11.53
N ARG A 228 15.03 -16.32 -11.03
CA ARG A 228 14.70 -17.14 -9.83
C ARG A 228 14.48 -16.30 -8.57
N LYS A 229 15.13 -15.14 -8.47
CA LYS A 229 15.11 -14.30 -7.27
C LYS A 229 15.02 -12.80 -7.56
N HIS A 230 15.07 -12.42 -8.83
CA HIS A 230 15.22 -11.03 -9.28
C HIS A 230 14.26 -10.75 -10.43
N ASN A 231 13.91 -9.49 -10.61
CA ASN A 231 13.03 -9.05 -11.69
C ASN A 231 13.76 -8.03 -12.57
N PHE A 232 13.45 -8.03 -13.86
CA PHE A 232 13.91 -6.96 -14.74
C PHE A 232 13.21 -5.64 -14.39
N SER A 233 13.91 -4.53 -14.61
CA SER A 233 13.27 -3.22 -14.71
C SER A 233 12.46 -3.13 -16.00
N SER A 234 11.46 -2.23 -16.07
CA SER A 234 10.67 -2.00 -17.30
C SER A 234 11.55 -1.69 -18.53
N ASP A 235 12.68 -0.99 -18.31
CA ASP A 235 13.66 -0.70 -19.35
C ASP A 235 14.46 -1.95 -19.79
N GLY A 236 14.78 -2.83 -18.84
CA GLY A 236 15.41 -4.12 -19.10
C GLY A 236 14.51 -5.07 -19.87
N GLU A 237 13.23 -5.14 -19.49
CA GLU A 237 12.20 -5.90 -20.20
C GLU A 237 12.05 -5.42 -21.65
N LYS A 238 11.96 -4.10 -21.85
CA LYS A 238 11.92 -3.50 -23.18
C LYS A 238 13.14 -3.90 -24.01
N TYR A 239 14.33 -3.80 -23.43
CA TYR A 239 15.56 -4.16 -24.13
C TYR A 239 15.62 -5.64 -24.47
N LEU A 240 15.16 -6.51 -23.56
CA LEU A 240 15.06 -7.95 -23.79
C LEU A 240 14.08 -8.26 -24.93
N ALA A 241 12.92 -7.62 -24.94
CA ALA A 241 11.93 -7.75 -26.01
C ALA A 241 12.52 -7.28 -27.35
N GLU A 242 13.25 -6.18 -27.40
CA GLU A 242 13.78 -5.64 -28.67
C GLU A 242 15.06 -6.33 -29.17
N LYS A 243 15.93 -6.81 -28.28
CA LYS A 243 17.31 -7.24 -28.60
C LYS A 243 17.67 -8.64 -28.12
N GLY A 244 16.85 -9.25 -27.28
CA GLY A 244 17.04 -10.63 -26.80
C GLY A 244 16.79 -11.66 -27.90
N THR A 245 17.49 -12.80 -27.82
CA THR A 245 17.18 -13.99 -28.65
C THR A 245 15.80 -14.56 -28.31
N ASN A 246 15.25 -15.42 -29.18
CA ASN A 246 13.96 -16.05 -28.93
C ASN A 246 13.99 -16.95 -27.70
N GLU A 247 15.10 -17.66 -27.47
CA GLU A 247 15.29 -18.49 -26.29
C GLU A 247 15.34 -17.66 -25.00
N GLN A 248 16.01 -16.49 -25.04
CA GLN A 248 16.04 -15.57 -23.89
C GLN A 248 14.66 -14.99 -23.61
N PHE A 249 13.92 -14.57 -24.64
CA PHE A 249 12.57 -14.06 -24.47
C PHE A 249 11.61 -15.12 -23.92
N ALA A 250 11.67 -16.35 -24.44
CA ALA A 250 10.87 -17.46 -23.92
C ALA A 250 11.23 -17.83 -22.47
N ALA A 251 12.51 -17.75 -22.09
CA ALA A 251 12.92 -17.93 -20.70
C ALA A 251 12.35 -16.86 -19.78
N PHE A 252 12.26 -15.60 -20.25
CA PHE A 252 11.64 -14.51 -19.51
C PHE A 252 10.12 -14.71 -19.36
N VAL A 253 9.41 -15.00 -20.44
CA VAL A 253 7.95 -15.21 -20.40
C VAL A 253 7.55 -16.35 -19.45
N ARG A 254 8.36 -17.41 -19.36
CA ARG A 254 8.05 -18.59 -18.52
C ARG A 254 8.50 -18.50 -17.06
N ASN A 255 9.37 -17.55 -16.72
CA ASN A 255 9.96 -17.48 -15.37
C ASN A 255 9.85 -16.08 -14.75
N GLY A 256 9.42 -15.08 -15.51
CA GLY A 256 9.19 -13.72 -15.04
C GLY A 256 7.87 -13.60 -14.28
N CYS A 257 7.73 -12.49 -13.55
CA CYS A 257 6.48 -12.11 -12.91
C CYS A 257 5.79 -11.05 -13.77
N PHE A 258 4.51 -11.25 -14.07
CA PHE A 258 3.72 -10.33 -14.89
C PHE A 258 2.51 -9.86 -14.08
N ASP A 259 2.44 -8.57 -13.78
CA ASP A 259 1.41 -7.95 -12.92
C ASP A 259 0.58 -6.86 -13.64
N GLY A 260 0.39 -6.98 -14.95
CA GLY A 260 -0.51 -6.11 -15.73
C GLY A 260 0.12 -4.80 -16.22
N GLU A 261 1.15 -4.28 -15.54
CA GLU A 261 1.89 -3.05 -15.92
C GLU A 261 3.15 -3.30 -16.78
N ASN A 262 3.27 -4.47 -17.42
CA ASN A 262 4.48 -4.80 -18.18
C ASN A 262 4.65 -3.94 -19.43
N ASN A 263 5.90 -3.81 -19.88
CA ASN A 263 6.25 -2.97 -21.02
C ASN A 263 5.53 -3.43 -22.31
N THR A 264 4.93 -2.49 -23.06
CA THR A 264 4.22 -2.78 -24.32
C THR A 264 5.08 -3.52 -25.34
N ALA A 265 6.41 -3.31 -25.35
CA ALA A 265 7.32 -4.02 -26.25
C ALA A 265 7.33 -5.54 -26.01
N VAL A 266 7.12 -5.99 -24.77
CA VAL A 266 7.02 -7.42 -24.42
C VAL A 266 5.76 -8.01 -25.05
N TYR A 267 4.61 -7.38 -24.84
CA TYR A 267 3.35 -7.84 -25.41
C TYR A 267 3.36 -7.78 -26.94
N ASP A 268 3.90 -6.73 -27.55
CA ASP A 268 4.05 -6.62 -29.00
C ASP A 268 4.86 -7.79 -29.59
N ARG A 269 5.95 -8.20 -28.92
CA ARG A 269 6.74 -9.37 -29.33
C ARG A 269 6.02 -10.68 -29.05
N LEU A 270 5.30 -10.79 -27.93
CA LEU A 270 4.56 -12.00 -27.58
C LEU A 270 3.44 -12.29 -28.60
N PHE A 271 2.75 -11.26 -29.08
CA PHE A 271 1.73 -11.32 -30.13
C PHE A 271 2.31 -11.38 -31.56
N ALA A 272 3.61 -11.62 -31.72
CA ALA A 272 4.19 -11.89 -33.04
C ALA A 272 3.88 -13.33 -33.47
N PRO A 273 3.58 -13.61 -34.76
CA PRO A 273 3.16 -14.93 -35.22
C PRO A 273 4.13 -16.07 -34.87
N GLU A 274 5.44 -15.79 -34.86
CA GLU A 274 6.49 -16.74 -34.49
C GLU A 274 6.44 -17.20 -33.03
N ASN A 275 5.72 -16.48 -32.15
CA ASN A 275 5.59 -16.77 -30.72
C ASN A 275 4.23 -17.37 -30.34
N ALA A 276 3.38 -17.79 -31.30
CA ALA A 276 2.02 -18.27 -31.04
C ALA A 276 1.94 -19.36 -29.95
N ALA A 277 2.87 -20.33 -29.94
CA ALA A 277 2.91 -21.36 -28.90
C ALA A 277 3.25 -20.80 -27.51
N LEU A 278 4.16 -19.82 -27.45
CA LEU A 278 4.54 -19.15 -26.21
C LEU A 278 3.43 -18.22 -25.71
N LEU A 279 2.74 -17.53 -26.61
CA LEU A 279 1.55 -16.73 -26.30
C LEU A 279 0.47 -17.61 -25.67
N LYS A 280 0.20 -18.79 -26.24
CA LYS A 280 -0.76 -19.73 -25.67
C LYS A 280 -0.39 -20.18 -24.25
N GLU A 281 0.88 -20.53 -24.01
CA GLU A 281 1.37 -20.83 -22.66
C GLU A 281 1.15 -19.64 -21.71
N PHE A 282 1.50 -18.42 -22.15
CA PHE A 282 1.34 -17.21 -21.35
C PHE A 282 -0.13 -16.92 -20.99
N LEU A 283 -1.04 -16.97 -21.97
CA LEU A 283 -2.47 -16.66 -21.78
C LEU A 283 -3.18 -17.67 -20.87
N SER A 284 -2.59 -18.84 -20.62
CA SER A 284 -3.13 -19.81 -19.65
C SER A 284 -2.83 -19.46 -18.19
N GLU A 285 -1.90 -18.54 -17.95
CA GLU A 285 -1.46 -18.15 -16.59
C GLU A 285 -1.62 -16.66 -16.31
N TYR A 286 -1.54 -15.81 -17.33
CA TYR A 286 -1.43 -14.35 -17.18
C TYR A 286 -2.44 -13.59 -18.02
N ARG A 287 -2.84 -12.43 -17.48
CA ARG A 287 -3.68 -11.45 -18.17
C ARG A 287 -2.88 -10.56 -19.09
N VAL A 288 -3.54 -10.02 -20.10
CA VAL A 288 -2.98 -9.01 -21.00
C VAL A 288 -3.74 -7.69 -20.87
N PRO A 289 -3.10 -6.53 -21.09
CA PRO A 289 -3.78 -5.24 -21.08
C PRO A 289 -4.89 -5.17 -22.14
N GLY A 290 -5.92 -4.35 -21.91
CA GLY A 290 -7.13 -4.30 -22.74
C GLY A 290 -6.87 -4.13 -24.25
N LYS A 291 -5.89 -3.31 -24.65
CA LYS A 291 -5.46 -3.20 -26.07
C LYS A 291 -5.12 -4.55 -26.71
N TYR A 292 -4.49 -5.46 -25.97
CA TYR A 292 -4.09 -6.78 -26.45
C TYR A 292 -5.21 -7.81 -26.35
N GLU A 293 -6.11 -7.68 -25.38
CA GLU A 293 -7.36 -8.45 -25.36
C GLU A 293 -8.22 -8.11 -26.60
N ILE A 294 -8.38 -6.83 -26.91
CA ILE A 294 -9.06 -6.36 -28.13
C ILE A 294 -8.41 -6.96 -29.37
N ARG A 295 -7.08 -6.97 -29.42
CA ARG A 295 -6.34 -7.57 -30.53
C ARG A 295 -6.60 -9.09 -30.64
N LEU A 296 -6.59 -9.81 -29.52
CA LEU A 296 -6.92 -11.23 -29.47
C LEU A 296 -8.30 -11.52 -30.06
N LEU A 297 -9.30 -10.72 -29.65
CA LEU A 297 -10.68 -10.81 -30.11
C LEU A 297 -10.81 -10.48 -31.61
N ALA A 298 -10.13 -9.43 -32.06
CA ALA A 298 -10.16 -9.00 -33.46
C ALA A 298 -9.48 -10.01 -34.40
N GLU A 299 -8.46 -10.73 -33.94
CA GLU A 299 -7.81 -11.81 -34.70
C GLU A 299 -8.71 -13.06 -34.82
N ASN A 300 -9.73 -13.19 -33.95
CA ASN A 300 -10.76 -14.25 -33.97
C ASN A 300 -10.19 -15.68 -33.96
N ASP A 301 -9.10 -15.89 -33.22
CA ASP A 301 -8.52 -17.21 -32.99
C ASP A 301 -9.27 -17.91 -31.84
N ALA A 302 -10.18 -18.81 -32.19
CA ALA A 302 -11.02 -19.51 -31.23
C ALA A 302 -10.22 -20.27 -30.16
N GLU A 303 -9.05 -20.83 -30.52
CA GLU A 303 -8.25 -21.61 -29.59
C GLU A 303 -7.58 -20.72 -28.53
N LEU A 304 -7.08 -19.55 -28.94
CA LEU A 304 -6.48 -18.59 -28.00
C LEU A 304 -7.55 -17.88 -27.15
N ILE A 305 -8.69 -17.54 -27.74
CA ILE A 305 -9.85 -16.97 -27.03
C ILE A 305 -10.34 -17.96 -25.97
N ASP A 306 -10.55 -19.23 -26.33
CA ASP A 306 -10.97 -20.25 -25.37
C ASP A 306 -9.92 -20.47 -24.27
N THR A 307 -8.62 -20.42 -24.61
CA THR A 307 -7.53 -20.52 -23.62
C THR A 307 -7.55 -19.35 -22.64
N TYR A 308 -7.75 -18.12 -23.12
CA TYR A 308 -7.75 -16.91 -22.30
C TYR A 308 -8.98 -16.79 -21.40
N PHE A 309 -10.17 -17.22 -21.87
CA PHE A 309 -11.42 -17.10 -21.12
C PHE A 309 -11.84 -18.38 -20.35
N ALA A 310 -10.98 -19.41 -20.30
CA ALA A 310 -11.31 -20.70 -19.68
C ALA A 310 -11.69 -20.60 -18.18
N ASP A 311 -11.14 -19.61 -17.45
CA ASP A 311 -11.22 -19.52 -15.98
C ASP A 311 -12.00 -18.29 -15.45
N GLY A 312 -12.99 -17.78 -16.18
CA GLY A 312 -13.85 -16.69 -15.66
C GLY A 312 -13.08 -15.37 -15.44
N ILE A 313 -12.10 -15.12 -16.29
CA ILE A 313 -11.23 -13.94 -16.24
C ILE A 313 -12.06 -12.67 -16.52
N GLU A 314 -12.13 -11.76 -15.52
CA GLU A 314 -12.74 -10.42 -15.67
C GLU A 314 -12.16 -9.69 -16.90
N VAL A 315 -12.99 -9.05 -17.70
CA VAL A 315 -12.52 -8.40 -18.94
C VAL A 315 -12.17 -6.95 -18.65
N GLU A 316 -11.07 -6.44 -19.22
CA GLU A 316 -10.71 -5.04 -19.03
C GLU A 316 -11.84 -4.12 -19.56
N PRO A 317 -12.15 -3.00 -18.89
CA PRO A 317 -13.26 -2.13 -19.27
C PRO A 317 -13.21 -1.70 -20.75
N GLU A 318 -12.02 -1.35 -21.26
CA GLU A 318 -11.80 -0.96 -22.66
C GLU A 318 -12.12 -2.08 -23.66
N THR A 319 -11.79 -3.33 -23.31
CA THR A 319 -12.09 -4.51 -24.13
C THR A 319 -13.58 -4.75 -24.21
N MET A 320 -14.26 -4.59 -23.08
CA MET A 320 -15.71 -4.67 -23.07
C MET A 320 -16.33 -3.55 -23.92
N GLU A 321 -15.85 -2.30 -23.84
CA GLU A 321 -16.29 -1.21 -24.73
C GLU A 321 -16.12 -1.56 -26.22
N TRP A 322 -14.98 -2.13 -26.60
CA TRP A 322 -14.75 -2.56 -27.97
C TRP A 322 -15.72 -3.66 -28.41
N LEU A 323 -15.96 -4.66 -27.56
CA LEU A 323 -16.95 -5.72 -27.80
C LEU A 323 -18.35 -5.15 -27.98
N TRP A 324 -18.72 -4.10 -27.24
CA TRP A 324 -20.02 -3.43 -27.41
C TRP A 324 -20.19 -2.75 -28.77
N GLU A 325 -19.12 -2.16 -29.30
CA GLU A 325 -19.14 -1.47 -30.58
C GLU A 325 -19.05 -2.43 -31.78
N HIS A 326 -18.43 -3.59 -31.60
CA HIS A 326 -18.02 -4.46 -32.71
C HIS A 326 -18.67 -5.84 -32.73
N ASP A 327 -19.34 -6.29 -31.65
CA ASP A 327 -19.84 -7.66 -31.56
C ASP A 327 -21.27 -7.82 -30.98
N SER A 328 -22.03 -8.74 -31.59
CA SER A 328 -23.33 -9.23 -31.11
C SER A 328 -23.34 -10.75 -30.90
N SER A 329 -22.16 -11.36 -30.89
CA SER A 329 -21.93 -12.80 -30.75
C SER A 329 -22.24 -13.36 -29.36
N GLU A 330 -22.14 -14.68 -29.27
CA GLU A 330 -22.21 -15.48 -28.06
C GLU A 330 -21.19 -15.07 -26.99
N LEU A 331 -20.05 -14.49 -27.37
CA LEU A 331 -19.01 -14.05 -26.42
C LEU A 331 -19.45 -12.81 -25.64
N ALA A 332 -20.03 -11.81 -26.31
CA ALA A 332 -20.63 -10.66 -25.63
C ALA A 332 -21.74 -11.10 -24.66
N GLN A 333 -22.49 -12.14 -25.01
CA GLN A 333 -23.53 -12.70 -24.15
C GLN A 333 -22.96 -13.48 -22.95
N LYS A 334 -21.86 -14.23 -23.14
CA LYS A 334 -21.14 -14.90 -22.04
C LYS A 334 -20.58 -13.90 -21.03
N LEU A 335 -20.08 -12.75 -21.51
CA LEU A 335 -19.49 -11.72 -20.67
C LEU A 335 -20.54 -10.90 -19.90
N LEU A 336 -21.71 -10.65 -20.50
CA LEU A 336 -22.86 -10.07 -19.79
C LEU A 336 -23.38 -10.96 -18.64
N ASN A 337 -23.19 -12.28 -18.78
CA ASN A 337 -23.54 -13.27 -17.76
C ASN A 337 -22.35 -13.63 -16.85
N SER A 338 -21.22 -12.92 -16.96
CA SER A 338 -20.07 -13.15 -16.08
C SER A 338 -20.30 -12.49 -14.73
N ASP A 339 -19.60 -12.96 -13.70
CA ASP A 339 -19.66 -12.40 -12.34
C ASP A 339 -19.03 -10.99 -12.24
N ALA A 340 -18.39 -10.49 -13.30
CA ALA A 340 -17.69 -9.22 -13.32
C ALA A 340 -18.66 -8.05 -13.59
N GLN A 341 -18.78 -7.13 -12.62
CA GLN A 341 -19.61 -5.94 -12.76
C GLN A 341 -18.99 -4.94 -13.77
N LEU A 342 -19.83 -4.29 -14.57
CA LEU A 342 -19.38 -3.29 -15.53
C LEU A 342 -19.05 -1.96 -14.85
N GLY A 343 -18.08 -1.24 -15.41
CA GLY A 343 -17.79 0.13 -14.99
C GLY A 343 -18.94 1.09 -15.31
N TYR A 344 -19.09 2.14 -14.51
CA TYR A 344 -20.24 3.07 -14.58
C TYR A 344 -20.41 3.77 -15.95
N GLN A 345 -19.31 4.06 -16.65
CA GLN A 345 -19.34 4.67 -17.99
C GLN A 345 -19.99 3.72 -18.99
N THR A 346 -19.73 2.43 -18.83
CA THR A 346 -20.20 1.40 -19.74
C THR A 346 -21.62 0.97 -19.41
N GLU A 347 -21.98 0.87 -18.12
CA GLU A 347 -23.37 0.73 -17.68
C GLU A 347 -24.24 1.87 -18.23
N THR A 348 -23.74 3.10 -18.22
CA THR A 348 -24.44 4.25 -18.79
C THR A 348 -24.75 4.06 -20.29
N LYS A 349 -23.74 3.67 -21.08
CA LYS A 349 -23.92 3.39 -22.52
C LYS A 349 -24.91 2.24 -22.73
N LEU A 350 -24.84 1.19 -21.92
CA LEU A 350 -25.79 0.07 -21.96
C LEU A 350 -27.23 0.56 -21.73
N PHE A 351 -27.48 1.38 -20.72
CA PHE A 351 -28.83 1.91 -20.45
C PHE A 351 -29.31 2.88 -21.53
N GLN A 352 -28.41 3.68 -22.10
CA GLN A 352 -28.70 4.56 -23.24
C GLN A 352 -28.99 3.81 -24.54
N SER A 353 -28.48 2.59 -24.70
CA SER A 353 -28.71 1.78 -25.91
C SER A 353 -30.18 1.43 -26.13
N GLY A 354 -30.98 1.35 -25.05
CA GLY A 354 -32.37 0.92 -25.10
C GLY A 354 -32.59 -0.57 -25.42
N ASP A 355 -31.54 -1.38 -25.50
CA ASP A 355 -31.67 -2.83 -25.77
C ASP A 355 -32.21 -3.57 -24.55
N LEU A 356 -33.52 -3.83 -24.58
CA LEU A 356 -34.25 -4.50 -23.51
C LEU A 356 -33.66 -5.87 -23.14
N LYS A 357 -33.16 -6.64 -24.10
CA LYS A 357 -32.65 -8.00 -23.83
C LYS A 357 -31.33 -7.92 -23.08
N ARG A 358 -30.43 -7.04 -23.52
CA ARG A 358 -29.11 -6.86 -22.92
C ARG A 358 -29.21 -6.24 -21.53
N ILE A 359 -30.03 -5.20 -21.38
CA ILE A 359 -30.23 -4.55 -20.08
C ILE A 359 -30.82 -5.55 -19.07
N LYS A 360 -31.81 -6.37 -19.46
CA LYS A 360 -32.37 -7.41 -18.59
C LYS A 360 -31.35 -8.48 -18.22
N ALA A 361 -30.57 -8.96 -19.19
CA ALA A 361 -29.53 -9.96 -18.92
C ALA A 361 -28.52 -9.43 -17.89
N TYR A 362 -28.07 -8.18 -18.05
CA TYR A 362 -27.15 -7.55 -17.11
C TYR A 362 -27.74 -7.40 -15.70
N LEU A 363 -28.94 -6.82 -15.58
CA LEU A 363 -29.58 -6.55 -14.28
C LEU A 363 -30.03 -7.82 -13.54
N ASN A 364 -30.03 -9.00 -14.18
CA ASN A 364 -30.33 -10.27 -13.51
C ASN A 364 -29.19 -10.74 -12.60
N GLU A 365 -27.94 -10.50 -13.01
CA GLU A 365 -26.74 -10.96 -12.29
C GLU A 365 -26.07 -9.81 -11.52
N HIS A 366 -26.31 -8.55 -11.93
CA HIS A 366 -25.58 -7.38 -11.45
C HIS A 366 -26.47 -6.34 -10.79
N LYS A 367 -25.96 -5.73 -9.70
CA LYS A 367 -26.59 -4.59 -9.03
C LYS A 367 -25.82 -3.30 -9.35
N PRO A 368 -26.40 -2.33 -10.08
CA PRO A 368 -25.72 -1.07 -10.39
C PRO A 368 -25.32 -0.29 -9.12
N CYS A 369 -24.19 0.43 -9.18
CA CYS A 369 -23.87 1.40 -8.12
C CYS A 369 -24.81 2.61 -8.19
N ALA A 370 -24.85 3.47 -7.15
CA ALA A 370 -25.80 4.58 -7.06
C ALA A 370 -25.76 5.54 -8.27
N PHE A 371 -24.57 5.80 -8.83
CA PHE A 371 -24.44 6.62 -10.04
C PHE A 371 -25.03 5.91 -11.26
N SER A 372 -24.69 4.64 -11.47
CA SER A 372 -25.19 3.85 -12.60
C SER A 372 -26.68 3.59 -12.52
N GLU A 373 -27.22 3.40 -11.31
CA GLU A 373 -28.66 3.33 -11.06
C GLU A 373 -29.35 4.65 -11.45
N ALA A 374 -28.74 5.81 -11.17
CA ALA A 374 -29.26 7.08 -11.65
C ALA A 374 -29.29 7.16 -13.19
N MET A 375 -28.26 6.65 -13.86
CA MET A 375 -28.22 6.59 -15.33
C MET A 375 -29.23 5.59 -15.89
N LEU A 376 -29.49 4.48 -15.20
CA LEU A 376 -30.57 3.54 -15.50
C LEU A 376 -31.91 4.28 -15.50
N PHE A 377 -32.25 4.99 -14.41
CA PHE A 377 -33.49 5.73 -14.28
C PHE A 377 -33.62 6.88 -15.29
N MET A 378 -32.50 7.53 -15.64
CA MET A 378 -32.51 8.62 -16.60
C MET A 378 -32.75 8.13 -18.04
N HIS A 379 -32.17 6.98 -18.43
CA HIS A 379 -32.07 6.61 -19.85
C HIS A 379 -32.81 5.33 -20.24
N ALA A 380 -33.02 4.38 -19.32
CA ALA A 380 -33.55 3.08 -19.70
C ALA A 380 -35.02 3.17 -20.16
N PRO A 381 -35.47 2.20 -20.99
CA PRO A 381 -36.86 2.09 -21.36
C PRO A 381 -37.77 1.84 -20.15
N ALA A 382 -39.00 2.34 -20.21
CA ALA A 382 -40.02 2.20 -19.17
C ALA A 382 -40.19 0.74 -18.67
N GLU A 383 -40.20 -0.23 -19.57
CA GLU A 383 -40.34 -1.65 -19.24
C GLU A 383 -39.23 -2.17 -18.32
N ILE A 384 -37.99 -1.69 -18.50
CA ILE A 384 -36.87 -2.05 -17.63
C ILE A 384 -37.08 -1.47 -16.24
N LEU A 385 -37.42 -0.19 -16.15
CA LEU A 385 -37.60 0.51 -14.87
C LEU A 385 -38.73 -0.13 -14.06
N LEU A 386 -39.86 -0.46 -14.70
CA LEU A 386 -40.98 -1.14 -14.06
C LEU A 386 -40.61 -2.54 -13.57
N SER A 387 -39.73 -3.25 -14.28
CA SER A 387 -39.24 -4.56 -13.82
C SER A 387 -38.26 -4.40 -12.65
N TYR A 388 -37.37 -3.41 -12.74
CA TYR A 388 -36.33 -3.15 -11.75
C TYR A 388 -36.92 -2.74 -10.40
N MET A 389 -37.90 -1.81 -10.41
CA MET A 389 -38.58 -1.31 -9.20
C MET A 389 -39.39 -2.36 -8.45
N LYS A 390 -39.76 -3.49 -9.08
CA LYS A 390 -40.44 -4.60 -8.39
C LYS A 390 -39.55 -5.33 -7.39
N SER A 391 -38.23 -5.24 -7.55
CA SER A 391 -37.26 -5.99 -6.75
C SER A 391 -36.24 -5.11 -6.05
N ASN A 392 -36.23 -3.80 -6.32
CA ASN A 392 -35.23 -2.87 -5.83
C ASN A 392 -35.87 -1.55 -5.38
N VAL A 393 -35.36 -1.00 -4.28
CA VAL A 393 -35.66 0.36 -3.83
C VAL A 393 -34.64 1.31 -4.49
N PRO A 394 -35.08 2.27 -5.32
CA PRO A 394 -34.17 3.21 -5.98
C PRO A 394 -33.43 4.08 -4.97
N ASP A 395 -32.11 4.21 -5.13
CA ASP A 395 -31.28 5.13 -4.35
C ASP A 395 -31.71 6.60 -4.56
N ARG A 396 -31.33 7.48 -3.63
CA ARG A 396 -31.54 8.94 -3.72
C ARG A 396 -31.16 9.52 -5.09
N LEU A 397 -30.02 9.14 -5.66
CA LEU A 397 -29.62 9.66 -6.98
C LEU A 397 -30.54 9.18 -8.11
N ALA A 398 -31.03 7.94 -8.00
CA ALA A 398 -31.99 7.38 -8.96
C ALA A 398 -33.37 8.05 -8.87
N GLN A 399 -33.81 8.40 -7.66
CA GLN A 399 -35.03 9.19 -7.46
C GLN A 399 -34.91 10.60 -8.05
N ILE A 400 -33.77 11.27 -7.87
CA ILE A 400 -33.50 12.57 -8.51
C ILE A 400 -33.49 12.44 -10.04
N ALA A 401 -32.91 11.37 -10.58
CA ALA A 401 -32.92 11.09 -12.02
C ALA A 401 -34.34 10.86 -12.54
N LEU A 402 -35.18 10.14 -11.80
CA LEU A 402 -36.60 9.92 -12.11
C LEU A 402 -37.37 11.26 -12.20
N ILE A 403 -37.16 12.17 -11.25
CA ILE A 403 -37.76 13.52 -11.25
C ILE A 403 -37.36 14.29 -12.51
N ARG A 404 -36.06 14.27 -12.84
CA ARG A 404 -35.52 14.97 -14.03
C ARG A 404 -35.95 14.37 -15.35
N ARG A 405 -36.29 13.08 -15.38
CA ARG A 405 -36.83 12.39 -16.55
C ARG A 405 -38.22 12.92 -16.94
N LYS A 406 -39.02 13.40 -15.96
CA LYS A 406 -40.36 13.95 -16.17
C LYS A 406 -41.34 12.98 -16.86
N ASP A 407 -41.21 11.70 -16.53
CA ASP A 407 -42.04 10.61 -17.06
C ASP A 407 -43.12 10.23 -16.03
N ALA A 408 -44.34 10.72 -16.24
CA ALA A 408 -45.43 10.60 -15.26
C ALA A 408 -45.85 9.15 -15.00
N ASP A 409 -45.86 8.29 -16.03
CA ASP A 409 -46.28 6.88 -15.89
C ASP A 409 -45.31 6.09 -15.00
N ILE A 410 -44.01 6.35 -15.15
CA ILE A 410 -42.97 5.75 -14.29
C ILE A 410 -43.03 6.35 -12.89
N MET A 411 -43.26 7.66 -12.76
CA MET A 411 -43.43 8.33 -11.48
C MET A 411 -44.58 7.74 -10.67
N HIS A 412 -45.75 7.57 -11.29
CA HIS A 412 -46.91 6.93 -10.67
C HIS A 412 -46.65 5.48 -10.27
N SER A 413 -45.82 4.77 -11.03
CA SER A 413 -45.43 3.41 -10.71
C SER A 413 -44.49 3.35 -9.51
N PHE A 414 -43.58 4.32 -9.37
CA PHE A 414 -42.72 4.46 -8.20
C PHE A 414 -43.52 4.69 -6.92
N TRP A 415 -44.54 5.57 -6.95
CA TRP A 415 -45.37 5.87 -5.77
C TRP A 415 -46.29 4.71 -5.33
N LYS A 416 -46.65 3.78 -6.23
CA LYS A 416 -47.54 2.64 -5.91
C LYS A 416 -46.91 1.61 -4.98
N GLU A 417 -45.59 1.57 -4.89
CA GLU A 417 -44.84 0.59 -4.09
C GLU A 417 -44.50 1.11 -2.68
N ASP A 418 -45.28 2.08 -2.17
CA ASP A 418 -45.17 2.65 -0.80
C ASP A 418 -43.86 3.42 -0.52
N TYR A 419 -43.12 3.82 -1.57
CA TYR A 419 -41.89 4.60 -1.45
C TYR A 419 -42.19 6.10 -1.44
N ARG A 420 -42.00 6.72 -0.27
CA ARG A 420 -41.79 8.16 -0.16
C ARG A 420 -40.46 8.51 -0.81
N PHE A 421 -40.39 9.67 -1.46
CA PHE A 421 -39.11 10.21 -1.87
C PHE A 421 -38.18 10.39 -0.67
N ASP A 422 -36.89 10.15 -0.89
CA ASP A 422 -35.82 10.60 -0.01
C ASP A 422 -35.89 12.13 0.15
N GLU A 423 -35.44 12.65 1.29
CA GLU A 423 -35.52 14.07 1.62
C GLU A 423 -34.91 14.97 0.52
N ALA A 424 -33.72 14.63 0.03
CA ALA A 424 -33.09 15.41 -1.03
C ALA A 424 -33.87 15.33 -2.35
N ALA A 425 -34.52 14.18 -2.62
CA ALA A 425 -35.35 14.00 -3.79
C ALA A 425 -36.66 14.80 -3.69
N ILE A 426 -37.28 14.90 -2.51
CA ILE A 426 -38.48 15.75 -2.28
C ILE A 426 -38.17 17.20 -2.62
N ARG A 427 -37.02 17.72 -2.20
CA ARG A 427 -36.64 19.11 -2.47
C ARG A 427 -36.48 19.38 -3.96
N VAL A 428 -35.82 18.48 -4.68
CA VAL A 428 -35.70 18.56 -6.16
C VAL A 428 -37.08 18.43 -6.81
N PHE A 429 -37.94 17.52 -6.32
CA PHE A 429 -39.30 17.36 -6.82
C PHE A 429 -40.13 18.64 -6.64
N LEU A 430 -40.14 19.21 -5.44
CA LEU A 430 -40.83 20.47 -5.15
C LEU A 430 -40.24 21.65 -5.93
N ALA A 431 -38.95 21.62 -6.28
CA ALA A 431 -38.34 22.67 -7.09
C ALA A 431 -38.68 22.56 -8.59
N GLU A 432 -38.73 21.34 -9.14
CA GLU A 432 -38.76 21.11 -10.59
C GLU A 432 -40.12 20.63 -11.16
N ALA A 433 -40.94 19.94 -10.36
CA ALA A 433 -42.20 19.36 -10.83
C ALA A 433 -43.30 20.42 -11.08
N ASP A 434 -44.30 20.06 -11.88
CA ASP A 434 -45.48 20.91 -12.04
C ASP A 434 -46.45 20.79 -10.84
N GLU A 435 -47.34 21.77 -10.72
CA GLU A 435 -48.25 21.88 -9.58
C GLU A 435 -49.24 20.71 -9.46
N GLU A 436 -49.69 20.13 -10.58
CA GLU A 436 -50.63 19.02 -10.55
C GLU A 436 -49.94 17.74 -10.07
N MET A 437 -48.71 17.50 -10.49
CA MET A 437 -47.90 16.38 -10.02
C MET A 437 -47.57 16.48 -8.52
N ILE A 438 -47.27 17.69 -8.03
CA ILE A 438 -47.08 17.94 -6.59
C ILE A 438 -48.37 17.67 -5.81
N LEU A 439 -49.52 18.13 -6.33
CA LEU A 439 -50.83 17.87 -5.71
C LEU A 439 -51.15 16.38 -5.65
N GLU A 440 -50.87 15.63 -6.70
CA GLU A 440 -51.05 14.18 -6.71
C GLU A 440 -50.20 13.50 -5.65
N TYR A 441 -48.94 13.90 -5.52
CA TYR A 441 -48.05 13.40 -4.49
C TYR A 441 -48.55 13.76 -3.07
N PHE A 442 -49.00 15.00 -2.85
CA PHE A 442 -49.56 15.41 -1.54
C PHE A 442 -50.84 14.64 -1.18
N ARG A 443 -51.71 14.35 -2.15
CA ARG A 443 -52.89 13.51 -1.92
C ARG A 443 -52.49 12.08 -1.52
N LEU A 444 -51.42 11.56 -2.11
CA LEU A 444 -50.86 10.26 -1.75
C LEU A 444 -50.25 10.26 -0.35
N LEU A 445 -49.52 11.32 0.03
CA LEU A 445 -48.96 11.48 1.38
C LEU A 445 -50.03 11.62 2.46
N SER A 446 -51.13 12.32 2.13
CA SER A 446 -52.20 12.56 3.10
C SER A 446 -52.93 11.27 3.46
N ASP A 447 -53.29 10.39 2.50
CA ASP A 447 -54.09 9.17 2.72
C ASP A 447 -55.19 9.29 3.81
N GLY A 448 -55.88 10.43 3.85
CA GLY A 448 -56.93 10.71 4.83
C GLY A 448 -56.48 11.18 6.23
N ALA A 449 -55.20 11.47 6.42
CA ALA A 449 -54.59 12.02 7.63
C ALA A 449 -53.72 13.26 7.31
N PRO A 450 -53.39 14.08 8.33
CA PRO A 450 -52.37 15.11 8.19
C PRO A 450 -51.01 14.51 7.81
N PHE A 451 -50.26 15.20 6.96
CA PHE A 451 -48.92 14.79 6.54
C PHE A 451 -47.90 15.90 6.75
N TYR A 452 -46.66 15.56 7.01
CA TYR A 452 -45.56 16.51 7.13
C TYR A 452 -44.65 16.44 5.91
N LEU A 453 -44.05 17.57 5.52
CA LEU A 453 -42.92 17.57 4.61
C LEU A 453 -41.67 17.28 5.44
N TYR A 454 -40.89 16.29 5.02
CA TYR A 454 -39.71 15.87 5.79
C TYR A 454 -38.65 16.97 5.72
N ASP A 455 -38.38 17.61 6.86
CA ASP A 455 -37.32 18.60 7.02
C ASP A 455 -36.27 18.03 7.98
N GLY A 456 -35.12 17.66 7.44
CA GLY A 456 -34.00 17.10 8.20
C GLY A 456 -33.37 18.12 9.14
N ALA A 457 -32.75 17.63 10.21
CA ALA A 457 -32.18 18.43 11.29
C ALA A 457 -30.90 19.22 10.93
N ASP A 458 -30.50 19.27 9.65
CA ASP A 458 -29.28 19.93 9.20
C ASP A 458 -29.54 21.40 8.86
N ASN A 459 -29.06 22.29 9.74
CA ASN A 459 -29.33 23.74 9.77
C ASN A 459 -28.88 24.58 8.54
N ASP A 460 -28.22 23.98 7.53
CA ASP A 460 -27.64 24.71 6.40
C ASP A 460 -28.43 24.60 5.09
N GLU A 461 -29.60 23.97 5.12
CA GLU A 461 -30.29 23.48 3.94
C GLU A 461 -31.73 24.07 3.80
N VAL A 462 -32.16 24.42 2.57
CA VAL A 462 -33.47 25.07 2.35
C VAL A 462 -34.62 24.08 2.62
N LEU A 463 -35.59 24.49 3.43
CA LEU A 463 -36.74 23.67 3.85
C LEU A 463 -37.70 23.37 2.69
N CYS A 464 -38.38 22.22 2.77
CA CYS A 464 -39.35 21.82 1.74
C CYS A 464 -40.52 22.80 1.64
N SER A 465 -41.04 23.26 2.79
CA SER A 465 -42.11 24.26 2.86
C SER A 465 -41.67 25.61 2.31
N GLU A 466 -40.43 26.03 2.57
CA GLU A 466 -39.86 27.23 1.97
C GLU A 466 -39.82 27.15 0.44
N ILE A 467 -39.38 26.03 -0.14
CA ILE A 467 -39.38 25.82 -1.60
C ILE A 467 -40.82 25.93 -2.15
N LEU A 468 -41.77 25.23 -1.52
CA LEU A 468 -43.18 25.24 -1.91
C LEU A 468 -43.76 26.66 -1.95
N PHE A 469 -43.59 27.42 -0.86
CA PHE A 469 -44.16 28.76 -0.73
C PHE A 469 -43.47 29.79 -1.63
N ARG A 470 -42.14 29.73 -1.77
CA ARG A 470 -41.40 30.60 -2.70
C ARG A 470 -41.80 30.39 -4.16
N ARG A 471 -42.17 29.16 -4.55
CA ARG A 471 -42.67 28.89 -5.91
C ARG A 471 -44.06 29.47 -6.17
N GLY A 472 -44.82 29.83 -5.13
CA GLY A 472 -46.16 30.42 -5.27
C GLY A 472 -47.19 29.48 -5.87
N LEU A 473 -47.05 28.16 -5.66
CA LEU A 473 -47.98 27.15 -6.15
C LEU A 473 -49.28 27.20 -5.35
N LYS A 474 -50.29 27.88 -5.89
CA LYS A 474 -51.52 28.21 -5.17
C LYS A 474 -52.30 26.98 -4.70
N LYS A 475 -52.60 26.03 -5.59
CA LYS A 475 -53.39 24.84 -5.26
C LYS A 475 -52.63 23.90 -4.33
N ALA A 476 -51.35 23.67 -4.63
CA ALA A 476 -50.50 22.80 -3.81
C ALA A 476 -50.29 23.40 -2.41
N GLY A 477 -50.06 24.70 -2.34
CA GLY A 477 -49.98 25.46 -1.09
C GLY A 477 -51.29 25.43 -0.30
N GLU A 478 -52.44 25.64 -0.95
CA GLU A 478 -53.76 25.57 -0.30
C GLU A 478 -54.02 24.17 0.26
N PHE A 479 -53.62 23.13 -0.47
CA PHE A 479 -53.74 21.74 -0.02
C PHE A 479 -52.84 21.47 1.19
N PHE A 480 -51.59 21.90 1.15
CA PHE A 480 -50.65 21.74 2.25
C PHE A 480 -51.13 22.49 3.50
N VAL A 481 -51.54 23.76 3.38
CA VAL A 481 -52.07 24.54 4.52
C VAL A 481 -53.27 23.87 5.20
N ARG A 482 -54.11 23.16 4.46
CA ARG A 482 -55.33 22.51 5.01
C ARG A 482 -55.13 21.10 5.54
N ASN A 483 -54.12 20.40 5.05
CA ASN A 483 -53.95 18.96 5.30
C ASN A 483 -52.53 18.62 5.80
N GLY A 484 -51.67 19.62 5.96
CA GLY A 484 -50.33 19.47 6.49
C GLY A 484 -50.35 19.48 8.02
N ASP A 485 -49.43 18.74 8.62
CA ASP A 485 -49.08 18.88 10.04
C ASP A 485 -47.94 19.88 10.15
N PHE A 486 -48.25 21.11 10.57
CA PHE A 486 -47.31 22.24 10.57
C PHE A 486 -46.44 22.21 11.82
N ASP A 487 -45.13 22.31 11.64
CA ASP A 487 -44.21 22.68 12.70
C ASP A 487 -43.87 24.19 12.68
N GLU A 488 -43.08 24.66 13.65
CA GLU A 488 -42.70 26.08 13.75
C GLU A 488 -41.92 26.56 12.50
N GLN A 489 -41.17 25.69 11.82
CA GLN A 489 -40.42 26.05 10.62
C GLN A 489 -41.32 26.17 9.39
N ASP A 490 -42.34 25.30 9.27
CA ASP A 490 -43.38 25.41 8.25
C ASP A 490 -44.19 26.69 8.42
N GLU A 491 -44.57 27.02 9.65
CA GLU A 491 -45.26 28.27 9.97
C GLU A 491 -44.41 29.49 9.61
N LYS A 492 -43.11 29.46 9.94
CA LYS A 492 -42.16 30.51 9.62
C LYS A 492 -41.99 30.67 8.10
N SER A 493 -41.91 29.55 7.37
CA SER A 493 -41.81 29.55 5.90
C SER A 493 -43.09 30.10 5.25
N LEU A 494 -44.27 29.71 5.73
CA LEU A 494 -45.55 30.24 5.28
C LEU A 494 -45.65 31.75 5.54
N ALA A 495 -45.32 32.18 6.75
CA ALA A 495 -45.32 33.57 7.18
C ALA A 495 -44.43 34.45 6.30
N ALA A 496 -43.20 33.99 6.06
CA ALA A 496 -42.19 34.73 5.30
C ALA A 496 -42.47 34.74 3.78
N TYR A 497 -42.86 33.60 3.20
CA TYR A 497 -42.85 33.41 1.74
C TYR A 497 -44.23 33.12 1.12
N GLY A 498 -45.22 32.67 1.91
CA GLY A 498 -46.54 32.31 1.40
C GLY A 498 -47.29 33.48 0.77
N SER A 499 -48.17 33.25 -0.20
CA SER A 499 -49.05 34.31 -0.71
C SER A 499 -50.01 34.81 0.38
N PRO A 500 -50.44 36.09 0.38
CA PRO A 500 -51.36 36.62 1.38
C PRO A 500 -52.62 35.79 1.59
N GLU A 501 -53.15 35.18 0.53
CA GLU A 501 -54.32 34.31 0.57
C GLU A 501 -54.08 33.02 1.37
N LEU A 502 -52.90 32.39 1.20
CA LEU A 502 -52.50 31.19 1.94
C LEU A 502 -52.27 31.47 3.41
N VAL A 503 -51.62 32.60 3.70
CA VAL A 503 -51.37 33.05 5.06
C VAL A 503 -52.70 33.36 5.77
N SER A 504 -53.61 34.05 5.09
CA SER A 504 -54.95 34.32 5.62
C SER A 504 -55.73 33.04 5.89
N LEU A 505 -55.64 32.06 4.99
CA LEU A 505 -56.28 30.74 5.15
C LEU A 505 -55.78 30.02 6.41
N TYR A 506 -54.48 30.05 6.67
CA TYR A 506 -53.91 29.44 7.88
C TYR A 506 -54.42 30.11 9.17
N PHE A 507 -54.57 31.43 9.15
CA PHE A 507 -55.05 32.21 10.30
C PHE A 507 -56.52 32.03 10.64
N GLU A 508 -57.31 31.38 9.78
CA GLU A 508 -58.71 31.05 10.09
C GLU A 508 -58.79 30.06 11.26
N GLU A 509 -57.79 29.19 11.40
CA GLU A 509 -57.81 28.08 12.37
C GLU A 509 -56.63 28.11 13.35
N ASN A 510 -55.55 28.84 13.04
CA ASN A 510 -54.30 28.81 13.82
C ASN A 510 -53.78 30.21 14.21
N THR A 511 -52.98 30.26 15.27
CA THR A 511 -52.23 31.44 15.73
C THR A 511 -50.74 31.21 15.54
N LEU A 512 -49.99 32.25 15.14
CA LEU A 512 -48.53 32.17 15.04
C LEU A 512 -47.87 32.41 16.39
N GLU A 513 -46.93 31.53 16.75
CA GLU A 513 -46.09 31.69 17.93
C GLU A 513 -44.62 31.99 17.54
N GLY A 514 -43.79 32.25 18.56
CA GLY A 514 -42.33 32.25 18.43
C GLY A 514 -41.75 33.06 17.25
N GLU A 515 -40.87 32.40 16.49
CA GLU A 515 -40.18 33.00 15.35
C GLU A 515 -41.08 33.20 14.13
N ALA A 516 -42.14 32.39 13.98
CA ALA A 516 -43.08 32.51 12.87
C ALA A 516 -43.87 33.83 12.93
N CYS A 517 -44.31 34.22 14.13
CA CYS A 517 -44.96 35.51 14.34
C CYS A 517 -44.00 36.68 14.06
N TYR A 518 -42.74 36.57 14.48
CA TYR A 518 -41.70 37.56 14.18
C TYR A 518 -41.48 37.73 12.67
N ALA A 519 -41.30 36.61 11.95
CA ALA A 519 -41.11 36.60 10.49
C ALA A 519 -42.33 37.17 9.73
N PHE A 520 -43.54 36.82 10.17
CA PHE A 520 -44.79 37.34 9.59
C PHE A 520 -44.87 38.86 9.69
N ILE A 521 -44.55 39.43 10.84
CA ILE A 521 -44.61 40.88 11.03
C ILE A 521 -43.55 41.57 10.20
N LEU A 522 -42.30 41.08 10.20
CA LEU A 522 -41.22 41.67 9.39
C LEU A 522 -41.46 41.63 7.88
N ARG A 523 -42.39 40.81 7.40
CA ARG A 523 -42.88 40.86 6.01
C ARG A 523 -43.39 42.25 5.61
N GLY A 524 -43.92 43.03 6.55
CA GLY A 524 -44.33 44.42 6.34
C GLY A 524 -45.61 44.62 5.51
N ASP A 525 -46.39 43.56 5.26
CA ASP A 525 -47.70 43.68 4.59
C ASP A 525 -48.73 44.26 5.56
N LYS A 526 -48.86 45.59 5.55
CA LYS A 526 -49.73 46.32 6.49
C LYS A 526 -51.17 45.82 6.50
N LYS A 527 -51.70 45.40 5.35
CA LYS A 527 -53.10 44.96 5.26
C LYS A 527 -53.26 43.62 5.96
N LEU A 528 -52.37 42.68 5.67
CA LEU A 528 -52.39 41.33 6.22
C LEU A 528 -52.06 41.34 7.72
N ILE A 529 -51.08 42.14 8.15
CA ILE A 529 -50.74 42.33 9.58
C ILE A 529 -51.95 42.88 10.34
N ARG A 530 -52.63 43.89 9.79
CA ARG A 530 -53.83 44.46 10.40
C ARG A 530 -54.97 43.45 10.49
N GLU A 531 -55.12 42.61 9.47
CA GLU A 531 -56.10 41.52 9.48
C GLU A 531 -55.79 40.50 10.57
N TYR A 532 -54.53 40.08 10.70
CA TYR A 532 -54.09 39.18 11.77
C TYR A 532 -54.36 39.77 13.16
N ILE A 533 -53.89 41.00 13.41
CA ILE A 533 -54.11 41.71 14.68
C ILE A 533 -55.61 41.86 15.00
N SER A 534 -56.47 42.02 14.00
CA SER A 534 -57.91 42.14 14.26
C SER A 534 -58.54 40.87 14.86
N ARG A 535 -57.86 39.73 14.80
CA ARG A 535 -58.33 38.42 15.27
C ARG A 535 -57.48 37.84 16.40
N HIS A 536 -56.18 38.10 16.39
CA HIS A 536 -55.19 37.43 17.23
C HIS A 536 -54.25 38.43 17.90
N GLN A 537 -53.86 38.16 19.15
CA GLN A 537 -52.81 38.89 19.85
C GLN A 537 -51.43 38.48 19.31
N LEU A 538 -50.45 39.39 19.29
CA LEU A 538 -49.08 39.05 18.87
C LEU A 538 -48.35 38.31 19.99
N SER A 539 -47.45 37.40 19.63
CA SER A 539 -46.48 36.84 20.58
C SER A 539 -45.48 37.92 20.99
N PRO A 540 -44.71 37.75 22.09
CA PRO A 540 -43.68 38.72 22.50
C PRO A 540 -42.67 39.01 21.37
N SER A 541 -42.27 37.99 20.61
CA SER A 541 -41.41 38.16 19.43
C SER A 541 -42.11 38.97 18.34
N GLY A 542 -43.39 38.73 18.08
CA GLY A 542 -44.19 39.51 17.14
C GLY A 542 -44.35 40.98 17.55
N GLU A 543 -44.53 41.26 18.84
CA GLU A 543 -44.58 42.62 19.39
C GLU A 543 -43.26 43.36 19.13
N TYR A 544 -42.13 42.70 19.42
CA TYR A 544 -40.80 43.25 19.14
C TYR A 544 -40.57 43.50 17.63
N ALA A 545 -41.01 42.58 16.77
CA ALA A 545 -40.97 42.78 15.31
C ALA A 545 -41.82 43.99 14.87
N LEU A 546 -43.01 44.17 15.44
CA LEU A 546 -43.91 45.26 15.10
C LEU A 546 -43.29 46.62 15.45
N LEU A 547 -42.65 46.71 16.61
CA LEU A 547 -41.90 47.89 17.02
C LEU A 547 -40.69 48.14 16.08
N SER A 548 -40.02 47.07 15.65
CA SER A 548 -38.89 47.16 14.72
C SER A 548 -39.27 47.65 13.32
N LEU A 549 -40.52 47.47 12.87
CA LEU A 549 -41.02 48.03 11.62
C LEU A 549 -41.16 49.56 11.63
N LEU A 550 -41.25 50.17 12.82
CA LEU A 550 -41.48 51.61 13.03
C LEU A 550 -42.73 52.15 12.30
N ASP A 551 -43.73 51.30 12.07
CA ASP A 551 -45.00 51.67 11.43
C ASP A 551 -46.02 52.15 12.46
N LEU A 552 -46.02 53.47 12.71
CA LEU A 552 -46.86 54.11 13.74
C LEU A 552 -48.35 53.75 13.64
N ASP A 553 -48.88 53.59 12.43
CA ASP A 553 -50.30 53.25 12.24
C ASP A 553 -50.63 51.85 12.77
N LEU A 554 -49.73 50.88 12.57
CA LEU A 554 -49.91 49.51 13.07
C LEU A 554 -49.61 49.41 14.57
N ILE A 555 -48.59 50.13 15.06
CA ILE A 555 -48.23 50.19 16.49
C ILE A 555 -49.40 50.73 17.31
N VAL A 556 -49.97 51.88 16.90
CA VAL A 556 -51.13 52.48 17.59
C VAL A 556 -52.37 51.59 17.46
N TYR A 557 -52.55 50.91 16.32
CA TYR A 557 -53.66 49.98 16.12
C TYR A 557 -53.57 48.78 17.07
N TYR A 558 -52.37 48.22 17.27
CA TYR A 558 -52.13 47.10 18.18
C TYR A 558 -52.31 47.51 19.65
N GLU A 559 -51.69 48.61 20.07
CA GLU A 559 -51.78 49.13 21.46
C GLU A 559 -53.24 49.35 21.87
N LYS A 560 -54.08 49.85 20.96
CA LYS A 560 -55.51 50.09 21.24
C LYS A 560 -56.30 48.79 21.49
N LEU A 561 -55.90 47.68 20.89
CA LEU A 561 -56.64 46.42 20.94
C LEU A 561 -56.17 45.51 22.07
N TYR A 562 -54.86 45.34 22.25
CA TYR A 562 -54.30 44.36 23.19
C TYR A 562 -53.34 44.96 24.22
N GLY A 563 -52.67 46.06 23.88
CA GLY A 563 -51.58 46.62 24.68
C GLY A 563 -50.26 45.84 24.52
N PHE A 564 -49.12 46.52 24.57
CA PHE A 564 -47.80 45.87 24.57
C PHE A 564 -47.48 45.24 25.93
N SER A 565 -46.86 44.06 25.91
CA SER A 565 -46.51 43.31 27.12
C SER A 565 -45.25 43.85 27.84
N ASP A 566 -44.35 44.53 27.13
CA ASP A 566 -43.10 45.08 27.67
C ASP A 566 -42.97 46.59 27.36
N TYR A 567 -43.34 47.43 28.34
CA TYR A 567 -43.36 48.90 28.22
C TYR A 567 -41.96 49.54 28.18
N ASP A 568 -40.91 48.82 28.58
CA ASP A 568 -39.55 49.36 28.58
C ASP A 568 -39.04 49.58 27.13
N VAL A 569 -39.46 48.74 26.18
CA VAL A 569 -39.07 48.83 24.75
C VAL A 569 -39.71 50.04 24.04
N LEU A 570 -40.96 50.38 24.39
CA LEU A 570 -41.64 51.58 23.88
C LEU A 570 -40.91 52.86 24.32
N THR A 571 -40.43 52.86 25.56
CA THR A 571 -39.72 53.98 26.19
C THR A 571 -38.35 54.21 25.54
N ASP A 572 -37.62 53.13 25.20
CA ASP A 572 -36.33 53.19 24.51
C ASP A 572 -36.42 53.67 23.04
N LEU A 573 -37.59 53.46 22.40
CA LEU A 573 -37.88 53.93 21.04
C LEU A 573 -38.44 55.35 20.98
N GLY A 574 -38.69 55.99 22.13
CA GLY A 574 -39.21 57.36 22.24
C GLY A 574 -40.68 57.53 21.86
N LEU A 575 -41.48 56.45 22.02
CA LEU A 575 -42.90 56.40 21.68
C LEU A 575 -43.82 56.45 22.90
#